data_AF-A0A2G9PT64-F1
#
_entry.id   AF-A0A2G9PT64-F1
#
_cell.length_a   1.000
_cell.length_b   1.000
_cell.length_c   1.000
_cell.angle_alpha   90.00
_cell.angle_beta   90.00
_cell.angle_gamma   90.00
#
_symmetry.space_group_name_H-M   'P 1'
#
loop_
_entity.id
_entity.type
_entity.pdbx_description
1 polymer ?
#
loop_
_entity_poly.entity_id
_entity_poly.type
_entity_poly.pdbx_seq_one_letter_code
_entity_poly.pdbx_strand_id
1 'polypeptide(L)'
;MGDEEGADFKGKFGGLLEKAKETVKRIGAMRMAVAALLALVIIWGVFLRPIPGKITVSVVELDNEKQAISGAQAYLLNADGKMVGSGVTDETGGAEFGNAPADAELTVEVDAGAMYKTLRGMPVRLTSGGSASVEARMERATSLDVKAANVPKTVGAGCGKNVAVEVTNLGEEPADIEFIGEDDLDGRISAPSEQLAGKTSKAYVVSIRARSDKPGSGISGRVRLKYTRKGFDVELNVVEKSDFSLNPSAIKSGIDAGETLKEYITITNTGKTEDIDDLSFTVAGDVKDWTTVTLTNDEPIRPKEEKIATINIDAGGSDGKYLGQIIFSTSCVTKPVPVEITIKSG
;
A
#
# COMPACT_ATOMS: atom_id res chain seq x y z
N MET A 1 -46.88 -12.14 -48.43
CA MET A 1 -47.86 -12.41 -47.37
C MET A 1 -47.29 -11.74 -46.14
N GLY A 2 -47.57 -10.47 -45.87
CA GLY A 2 -48.86 -9.85 -45.55
C GLY A 2 -48.57 -9.09 -44.24
N ASP A 3 -48.51 -7.75 -44.29
CA ASP A 3 -49.54 -6.82 -43.77
C ASP A 3 -49.33 -6.58 -42.26
N GLU A 4 -48.85 -5.38 -41.89
CA GLU A 4 -49.63 -4.19 -41.49
C GLU A 4 -49.83 -4.13 -39.96
N GLU A 5 -49.19 -3.16 -39.31
CA GLU A 5 -49.78 -2.39 -38.21
C GLU A 5 -48.96 -1.11 -38.01
N GLY A 6 -49.21 -0.14 -38.89
CA GLY A 6 -48.63 1.20 -38.87
C GLY A 6 -49.73 2.24 -39.01
N ALA A 7 -50.68 2.28 -38.08
CA ALA A 7 -51.70 3.31 -38.04
C ALA A 7 -52.26 3.45 -36.62
N ASP A 8 -51.94 4.56 -35.94
CA ASP A 8 -52.93 5.41 -35.22
C ASP A 8 -52.27 6.49 -34.34
N PHE A 9 -51.35 7.29 -34.90
CA PHE A 9 -50.88 8.52 -34.22
C PHE A 9 -51.19 9.80 -35.02
N LYS A 10 -51.54 9.66 -36.31
CA LYS A 10 -51.82 10.78 -37.22
C LYS A 10 -53.25 11.33 -37.06
N GLY A 11 -54.20 10.54 -36.57
CA GLY A 11 -55.61 10.94 -36.40
C GLY A 11 -55.86 11.89 -35.22
N LYS A 12 -55.15 11.70 -34.10
CA LYS A 12 -55.34 12.51 -32.88
C LYS A 12 -54.76 13.93 -32.95
N PHE A 13 -53.74 14.17 -33.76
CA PHE A 13 -53.17 15.51 -33.95
C PHE A 13 -53.94 16.37 -34.97
N GLY A 14 -54.60 15.76 -35.95
CA GLY A 14 -55.38 16.46 -36.97
C GLY A 14 -56.55 17.28 -36.38
N GLY A 15 -57.31 16.68 -35.45
CA GLY A 15 -58.43 17.35 -34.78
C GLY A 15 -58.01 18.46 -33.80
N LEU A 16 -56.79 18.42 -33.28
CA LEU A 16 -56.21 19.46 -32.43
C LEU A 16 -55.77 20.69 -33.24
N LEU A 17 -55.24 20.48 -34.45
CA LEU A 17 -54.83 21.55 -35.37
C LEU A 17 -56.02 22.31 -35.97
N GLU A 18 -57.13 21.63 -36.23
CA GLU A 18 -58.35 22.29 -36.74
C GLU A 18 -59.00 23.18 -35.68
N LYS A 19 -59.12 22.70 -34.43
CA LYS A 19 -59.62 23.50 -33.30
C LYS A 19 -58.71 24.69 -32.97
N ALA A 20 -57.40 24.56 -33.17
CA ALA A 20 -56.46 25.67 -32.99
C ALA A 20 -56.68 26.78 -34.05
N LYS A 21 -56.90 26.43 -35.33
CA LYS A 21 -57.14 27.41 -36.40
C LYS A 21 -58.40 28.26 -36.17
N GLU A 22 -59.47 27.65 -35.67
CA GLU A 22 -60.73 28.36 -35.40
C GLU A 22 -60.62 29.31 -34.18
N THR A 23 -59.84 28.92 -33.18
CA THR A 23 -59.57 29.73 -31.97
C THR A 23 -58.65 30.93 -32.27
N VAL A 24 -57.70 30.78 -33.20
CA VAL A 24 -56.77 31.84 -33.66
C VAL A 24 -57.49 32.98 -34.40
N LYS A 25 -58.62 32.69 -35.05
CA LYS A 25 -59.44 33.71 -35.75
C LYS A 25 -60.23 34.58 -34.76
N ARG A 26 -60.52 34.07 -33.57
CA ARG A 26 -61.34 34.71 -32.53
C ARG A 26 -60.52 35.53 -31.53
N ILE A 27 -59.25 35.16 -31.35
CA ILE A 27 -58.28 35.82 -30.47
C ILE A 27 -57.09 36.16 -31.36
N GLY A 28 -57.07 37.36 -31.93
CA GLY A 28 -56.19 37.74 -33.06
C GLY A 28 -54.73 37.26 -32.94
N ALA A 29 -54.13 36.89 -34.07
CA ALA A 29 -52.85 36.18 -34.19
C ALA A 29 -51.70 36.68 -33.29
N MET A 30 -51.65 37.98 -33.00
CA MET A 30 -50.67 38.57 -32.09
C MET A 30 -50.78 38.05 -30.64
N ARG A 31 -51.99 37.83 -30.12
CA ARG A 31 -52.22 37.28 -28.76
C ARG A 31 -51.87 35.80 -28.67
N MET A 32 -52.08 35.04 -29.74
CA MET A 32 -51.66 33.63 -29.81
C MET A 32 -50.13 33.50 -29.92
N ALA A 33 -49.46 34.40 -30.67
CA ALA A 33 -48.01 34.45 -30.71
C ALA A 33 -47.40 34.77 -29.33
N VAL A 34 -47.98 35.74 -28.61
CA VAL A 34 -47.57 36.07 -27.23
C VAL A 34 -47.84 34.92 -26.27
N ALA A 35 -48.99 34.25 -26.37
CA ALA A 35 -49.31 33.08 -25.54
C ALA A 35 -48.38 31.89 -25.82
N ALA A 36 -48.00 31.65 -27.08
CA ALA A 36 -47.04 30.62 -27.46
C ALA A 36 -45.62 30.95 -26.98
N LEU A 37 -45.20 32.23 -27.07
CA LEU A 37 -43.94 32.70 -26.50
C LEU A 37 -43.92 32.57 -24.97
N LEU A 38 -45.01 32.94 -24.29
CA LEU A 38 -45.16 32.73 -22.85
C LEU A 38 -45.15 31.25 -22.49
N ALA A 39 -45.83 30.39 -23.25
CA ALA A 39 -45.81 28.95 -23.04
C ALA A 39 -44.41 28.38 -23.26
N LEU A 40 -43.67 28.84 -24.28
CA LEU A 40 -42.27 28.45 -24.50
C LEU A 40 -41.38 28.95 -23.37
N VAL A 41 -41.52 30.18 -22.91
CA VAL A 41 -40.76 30.72 -21.77
C VAL A 41 -41.10 29.98 -20.47
N ILE A 42 -42.35 29.55 -20.28
CA ILE A 42 -42.78 28.73 -19.13
C ILE A 42 -42.21 27.31 -19.25
N ILE A 43 -42.28 26.66 -20.42
CA ILE A 43 -41.70 25.34 -20.65
C ILE A 43 -40.18 25.39 -20.46
N TRP A 44 -39.52 26.42 -21.00
CA TRP A 44 -38.07 26.62 -20.86
C TRP A 44 -37.68 26.96 -19.42
N GLY A 45 -38.46 27.79 -18.74
CA GLY A 45 -38.22 28.23 -17.36
C GLY A 45 -38.56 27.21 -16.28
N VAL A 46 -39.49 26.28 -16.54
CA VAL A 46 -39.99 25.31 -15.55
C VAL A 46 -39.56 23.87 -15.85
N PHE A 47 -39.49 23.45 -17.12
CA PHE A 47 -39.21 22.05 -17.48
C PHE A 47 -37.78 21.79 -17.96
N LEU A 48 -37.02 22.81 -18.36
CA LEU A 48 -35.64 22.65 -18.87
C LEU A 48 -34.55 23.16 -17.91
N ARG A 49 -34.90 23.62 -16.70
CA ARG A 49 -33.89 23.95 -15.69
C ARG A 49 -33.40 22.68 -14.99
N PRO A 50 -32.08 22.44 -14.89
CA PRO A 50 -31.55 21.35 -14.11
C PRO A 50 -32.03 21.45 -12.66
N ILE A 51 -32.57 20.36 -12.14
CA ILE A 51 -32.99 20.26 -10.74
C ILE A 51 -31.72 20.08 -9.91
N PRO A 52 -31.46 20.93 -8.90
CA PRO A 52 -30.31 20.74 -8.01
C PRO A 52 -30.30 19.34 -7.40
N GLY A 53 -29.10 18.78 -7.24
CA GLY A 53 -28.90 17.46 -6.65
C GLY A 53 -28.33 17.52 -5.24
N LYS A 54 -28.07 16.34 -4.67
CA LYS A 54 -27.46 16.16 -3.34
C LYS A 54 -26.05 15.59 -3.46
N ILE A 55 -25.07 16.21 -2.81
CA ILE A 55 -23.74 15.61 -2.64
C ILE A 55 -23.51 15.31 -1.17
N THR A 56 -23.07 14.10 -0.87
CA THR A 56 -22.59 13.73 0.46
C THR A 56 -21.07 13.54 0.39
N VAL A 57 -20.34 14.09 1.36
CA VAL A 57 -18.90 13.91 1.51
C VAL A 57 -18.66 13.15 2.81
N SER A 58 -17.90 12.06 2.75
CA SER A 58 -17.41 11.33 3.91
C SER A 58 -15.92 11.60 4.06
N VAL A 59 -15.50 12.13 5.20
CA VAL A 59 -14.10 12.45 5.48
C VAL A 59 -13.54 11.49 6.51
N VAL A 60 -12.53 10.72 6.10
CA VAL A 60 -11.89 9.68 6.91
C VAL A 60 -10.37 9.79 6.83
N GLU A 61 -9.67 9.24 7.82
CA GLU A 61 -8.22 9.13 7.77
C GLU A 61 -7.77 8.07 6.74
N LEU A 62 -6.69 8.34 6.00
CA LEU A 62 -6.28 7.55 4.82
C LEU A 62 -6.29 6.02 4.99
N ASP A 63 -5.86 5.53 6.16
CA ASP A 63 -5.68 4.10 6.45
C ASP A 63 -6.64 3.59 7.53
N ASN A 64 -7.64 4.38 7.90
CA ASN A 64 -8.60 4.00 8.92
C ASN A 64 -9.99 4.52 8.56
N GLU A 65 -10.74 3.69 7.83
CA GLU A 65 -12.13 3.97 7.43
C GLU A 65 -13.07 4.14 8.64
N LYS A 66 -12.69 3.62 9.82
CA LYS A 66 -13.45 3.81 11.06
C LYS A 66 -13.13 5.14 11.75
N GLN A 67 -12.02 5.77 11.39
CA GLN A 67 -11.61 7.06 11.93
C GLN A 67 -12.21 8.19 11.07
N ALA A 68 -13.48 8.46 11.32
CA ALA A 68 -14.14 9.64 10.79
C ALA A 68 -13.52 10.92 11.35
N ILE A 69 -13.43 11.96 10.53
CA ILE A 69 -12.88 13.26 10.91
C ILE A 69 -14.02 14.26 11.02
N SER A 70 -14.37 14.62 12.26
CA SER A 70 -15.36 15.65 12.56
C SER A 70 -14.76 17.05 12.54
N GLY A 71 -15.58 18.05 12.22
CA GLY A 71 -15.16 19.46 12.20
C GLY A 71 -14.31 19.87 10.98
N ALA A 72 -14.12 18.99 9.99
CA ALA A 72 -13.44 19.33 8.75
C ALA A 72 -14.33 20.23 7.88
N GLN A 73 -13.76 21.27 7.27
CA GLN A 73 -14.45 22.14 6.34
C GLN A 73 -14.42 21.52 4.93
N ALA A 74 -15.59 21.27 4.36
CA ALA A 74 -15.76 20.81 3.00
C ALA A 74 -16.29 21.95 2.13
N TYR A 75 -15.67 22.16 0.98
CA TYR A 75 -16.06 23.19 0.02
C TYR A 75 -16.43 22.53 -1.31
N LEU A 76 -17.54 22.98 -1.88
CA LEU A 76 -17.97 22.60 -3.22
C LEU A 76 -17.68 23.76 -4.16
N LEU A 77 -16.86 23.51 -5.18
CA LEU A 77 -16.44 24.48 -6.18
C LEU A 77 -17.04 24.12 -7.55
N ASN A 78 -17.32 25.13 -8.36
CA ASN A 78 -17.64 24.94 -9.78
C ASN A 78 -16.36 24.87 -10.64
N ALA A 79 -16.53 24.67 -11.96
CA ALA A 79 -15.42 24.64 -12.93
C ALA A 79 -14.53 25.90 -12.93
N ASP A 80 -15.06 27.06 -12.54
CA ASP A 80 -14.30 28.31 -12.44
C ASP A 80 -13.52 28.44 -11.11
N GLY A 81 -13.60 27.43 -10.23
CA GLY A 81 -13.03 27.47 -8.88
C GLY A 81 -13.83 28.37 -7.91
N LYS A 82 -15.06 28.75 -8.25
CA LYS A 82 -15.94 29.52 -7.37
C LYS A 82 -16.68 28.59 -6.40
N MET A 83 -16.66 28.94 -5.13
CA MET A 83 -17.42 28.25 -4.09
C MET A 83 -18.93 28.40 -4.34
N VAL A 84 -19.59 27.25 -4.48
CA VAL A 84 -21.05 27.12 -4.64
C VAL A 84 -21.71 26.46 -3.42
N GLY A 85 -20.91 25.91 -2.50
CA GLY A 85 -21.37 25.42 -1.21
C GLY A 85 -20.21 25.22 -0.23
N SER A 86 -20.55 25.21 1.06
CA SER A 86 -19.64 24.87 2.15
C SER A 86 -20.39 24.06 3.21
N GLY A 87 -19.70 23.14 3.86
CA GLY A 87 -20.22 22.35 4.98
C GLY A 87 -19.11 22.04 5.99
N VAL A 88 -19.51 21.63 7.18
CA VAL A 88 -18.60 21.12 8.21
C VAL A 88 -18.99 19.68 8.49
N THR A 89 -18.02 18.79 8.62
CA THR A 89 -18.30 17.39 8.91
C THR A 89 -18.83 17.18 10.32
N ASP A 90 -19.82 16.30 10.45
CA ASP A 90 -20.39 15.87 11.72
C ASP A 90 -19.52 14.81 12.42
N GLU A 91 -20.02 14.24 13.53
CA GLU A 91 -19.34 13.18 14.29
C GLU A 91 -19.07 11.91 13.48
N THR A 92 -19.83 11.69 12.41
CA THR A 92 -19.64 10.57 11.48
C THR A 92 -18.70 10.91 10.33
N GLY A 93 -18.13 12.12 10.33
CA GLY A 93 -17.27 12.61 9.25
C GLY A 93 -18.06 13.01 8.00
N GLY A 94 -19.39 13.14 8.10
CA GLY A 94 -20.28 13.43 6.99
C GLY A 94 -20.55 14.91 6.82
N ALA A 95 -20.52 15.40 5.57
CA ALA A 95 -21.02 16.72 5.19
C ALA A 95 -21.97 16.61 3.99
N GLU A 96 -23.06 17.38 3.97
CA GLU A 96 -24.07 17.32 2.92
C GLU A 96 -24.28 18.67 2.20
N PHE A 97 -24.37 18.61 0.87
CA PHE A 97 -24.73 19.72 -0.01
C PHE A 97 -26.06 19.42 -0.70
N GLY A 98 -27.17 19.94 -0.16
CA GLY A 98 -28.52 19.62 -0.64
C GLY A 98 -29.00 20.35 -1.91
N ASN A 99 -28.29 21.38 -2.36
CA ASN A 99 -28.65 22.20 -3.53
C ASN A 99 -27.47 22.31 -4.51
N ALA A 100 -26.75 21.22 -4.73
CA ALA A 100 -25.60 21.22 -5.60
C ALA A 100 -26.01 21.39 -7.08
N PRO A 101 -25.30 22.21 -7.88
CA PRO A 101 -25.60 22.37 -9.30
C PRO A 101 -25.55 21.04 -10.05
N ALA A 102 -26.62 20.72 -10.77
CA ALA A 102 -26.66 19.53 -11.62
C ALA A 102 -26.10 19.80 -13.02
N ASP A 103 -25.69 18.72 -13.70
CA ASP A 103 -25.13 18.72 -15.06
C ASP A 103 -23.92 19.67 -15.22
N ALA A 104 -23.22 19.93 -14.12
CA ALA A 104 -22.04 20.77 -14.04
C ALA A 104 -20.82 19.98 -13.56
N GLU A 105 -19.63 20.43 -13.95
CA GLU A 105 -18.37 19.95 -13.36
C GLU A 105 -18.17 20.63 -12.01
N LEU A 106 -18.09 19.81 -10.96
CA LEU A 106 -17.90 20.25 -9.60
C LEU A 106 -16.66 19.58 -9.02
N THR A 107 -16.03 20.26 -8.08
CA THR A 107 -14.94 19.68 -7.28
C THR A 107 -15.19 19.89 -5.80
N VAL A 108 -14.74 18.94 -5.00
CA VAL A 108 -14.74 19.01 -3.55
C VAL A 108 -13.33 19.27 -3.05
N GLU A 109 -13.21 20.23 -2.13
CA GLU A 109 -12.02 20.44 -1.32
C GLU A 109 -12.34 20.20 0.15
N VAL A 110 -11.39 19.65 0.90
CA VAL A 110 -11.54 19.36 2.32
C VAL A 110 -10.34 19.86 3.08
N ASP A 111 -10.60 20.68 4.10
CA ASP A 111 -9.62 21.17 5.07
C ASP A 111 -9.99 20.66 6.47
N ALA A 112 -9.20 19.72 6.99
CA ALA A 112 -9.37 19.16 8.33
C ALA A 112 -8.43 19.79 9.38
N GLY A 113 -7.88 20.98 9.08
CA GLY A 113 -6.97 21.71 9.97
C GLY A 113 -5.53 21.20 9.91
N ALA A 114 -4.71 21.76 10.80
CA ALA A 114 -3.24 21.65 10.74
C ALA A 114 -2.68 20.21 10.83
N MET A 115 -3.46 19.25 11.33
CA MET A 115 -3.01 17.85 11.44
C MET A 115 -3.08 17.09 10.11
N TYR A 116 -3.79 17.61 9.10
CA TYR A 116 -4.01 16.93 7.82
C TYR A 116 -3.64 17.81 6.64
N LYS A 117 -3.27 17.19 5.52
CA LYS A 117 -3.10 17.91 4.26
C LYS A 117 -4.46 18.24 3.68
N THR A 118 -4.65 19.50 3.27
CA THR A 118 -5.85 19.90 2.54
C THR A 118 -5.98 19.07 1.25
N LEU A 119 -7.09 18.36 1.10
CA LEU A 119 -7.44 17.68 -0.13
C LEU A 119 -8.13 18.67 -1.07
N ARG A 120 -7.74 18.66 -2.35
CA ARG A 120 -8.27 19.58 -3.35
C ARG A 120 -8.62 18.86 -4.64
N GLY A 121 -9.61 19.40 -5.34
CA GLY A 121 -9.91 18.99 -6.71
C GLY A 121 -10.52 17.59 -6.85
N MET A 122 -11.22 17.07 -5.85
CA MET A 122 -11.93 15.78 -5.98
C MET A 122 -13.14 15.96 -6.91
N PRO A 123 -13.15 15.38 -8.12
CA PRO A 123 -14.23 15.63 -9.07
C PRO A 123 -15.52 14.94 -8.64
N VAL A 124 -16.64 15.63 -8.83
CA VAL A 124 -17.98 15.07 -8.64
C VAL A 124 -18.89 15.57 -9.73
N ARG A 125 -19.75 14.68 -10.24
CA ARG A 125 -20.76 15.01 -11.24
C ARG A 125 -22.13 14.58 -10.73
N LEU A 126 -23.12 15.41 -11.01
CA LEU A 126 -24.52 15.14 -10.71
C LEU A 126 -25.32 15.18 -11.99
N THR A 127 -26.25 14.25 -12.12
CA THR A 127 -27.37 14.39 -13.05
C THR A 127 -28.48 15.23 -12.38
N SER A 128 -29.32 15.88 -13.18
CA SER A 128 -30.50 16.62 -12.70
C SER A 128 -31.31 15.83 -11.66
N GLY A 129 -31.43 16.39 -10.44
CA GLY A 129 -32.12 15.79 -9.29
C GLY A 129 -31.43 14.57 -8.65
N GLY A 130 -30.22 14.22 -9.11
CA GLY A 130 -29.48 13.06 -8.65
C GLY A 130 -28.74 13.26 -7.32
N SER A 131 -28.12 12.18 -6.84
CA SER A 131 -27.26 12.19 -5.66
C SER A 131 -25.89 11.60 -5.97
N ALA A 132 -24.83 12.17 -5.40
CA ALA A 132 -23.48 11.62 -5.45
C ALA A 132 -22.85 11.55 -4.06
N SER A 133 -21.92 10.60 -3.87
CA SER A 133 -21.11 10.47 -2.67
C SER A 133 -19.64 10.58 -3.03
N VAL A 134 -18.87 11.29 -2.20
CA VAL A 134 -17.41 11.46 -2.33
C VAL A 134 -16.77 11.04 -1.02
N GLU A 135 -15.80 10.13 -1.08
CA GLU A 135 -14.99 9.76 0.08
C GLU A 135 -13.64 10.48 0.03
N ALA A 136 -13.37 11.29 1.04
CA ALA A 136 -12.17 12.10 1.20
C ALA A 136 -11.24 11.44 2.22
N ARG A 137 -10.20 10.75 1.72
CA ARG A 137 -9.19 10.07 2.53
C ARG A 137 -8.02 10.98 2.86
N MET A 138 -8.01 11.51 4.08
CA MET A 138 -7.09 12.56 4.54
C MET A 138 -5.71 11.97 4.92
N GLU A 139 -4.65 12.52 4.32
CA GLU A 139 -3.27 12.31 4.74
C GLU A 139 -2.93 13.20 5.94
N ARG A 140 -2.14 12.68 6.88
CA ARG A 140 -1.56 13.52 7.93
C ARG A 140 -0.57 14.53 7.33
N ALA A 141 -0.54 15.72 7.92
CA ALA A 141 0.39 16.79 7.57
C ALA A 141 1.79 16.55 8.14
N THR A 142 2.39 15.40 7.81
CA THR A 142 3.77 15.09 8.19
C THR A 142 4.74 15.45 7.05
N SER A 143 5.93 15.92 7.43
CA SER A 143 7.01 16.23 6.49
C SER A 143 7.99 15.07 6.44
N LEU A 144 7.52 13.89 6.03
CA LEU A 144 8.36 12.69 5.91
C LEU A 144 8.86 12.51 4.48
N ASP A 145 10.12 12.12 4.35
CA ASP A 145 10.72 11.62 3.11
C ASP A 145 11.16 10.17 3.29
N VAL A 146 11.02 9.38 2.23
CA VAL A 146 11.28 7.94 2.24
C VAL A 146 12.15 7.59 1.06
N LYS A 147 13.29 6.95 1.32
CA LYS A 147 14.22 6.48 0.29
C LYS A 147 14.54 5.01 0.53
N ALA A 148 14.16 4.16 -0.41
CA ALA A 148 14.57 2.77 -0.42
C ALA A 148 15.84 2.59 -1.23
N ALA A 149 16.76 1.77 -0.72
CA ALA A 149 17.96 1.36 -1.44
C ALA A 149 17.90 -0.14 -1.74
N ASN A 150 18.40 -0.54 -2.91
CA ASN A 150 18.56 -1.93 -3.32
C ASN A 150 17.29 -2.77 -3.17
N VAL A 151 16.14 -2.25 -3.60
CA VAL A 151 14.89 -3.02 -3.61
C VAL A 151 15.12 -4.31 -4.42
N PRO A 152 14.93 -5.50 -3.82
CA PRO A 152 15.21 -6.76 -4.48
C PRO A 152 14.29 -6.94 -5.69
N LYS A 153 14.76 -7.67 -6.70
CA LYS A 153 13.97 -8.01 -7.90
C LYS A 153 13.44 -9.44 -7.88
N THR A 154 13.96 -10.25 -6.98
CA THR A 154 13.65 -11.67 -6.86
C THR A 154 13.53 -12.05 -5.39
N VAL A 155 12.68 -13.02 -5.10
CA VAL A 155 12.55 -13.62 -3.78
C VAL A 155 12.22 -15.10 -3.92
N GLY A 156 12.88 -15.95 -3.14
CA GLY A 156 12.56 -17.37 -3.06
C GLY A 156 11.12 -17.61 -2.59
N ALA A 157 10.47 -18.61 -3.17
CA ALA A 157 9.10 -18.96 -2.80
C ALA A 157 8.97 -19.27 -1.29
N GLY A 158 8.04 -18.58 -0.63
CA GLY A 158 7.83 -18.64 0.83
C GLY A 158 8.86 -17.90 1.70
N CYS A 159 9.88 -17.31 1.10
CA CYS A 159 10.94 -16.58 1.80
C CYS A 159 10.63 -15.09 1.96
N GLY A 160 11.51 -14.38 2.67
CA GLY A 160 11.45 -12.93 2.79
C GLY A 160 12.76 -12.27 2.36
N LYS A 161 12.69 -11.03 1.92
CA LYS A 161 13.87 -10.21 1.64
C LYS A 161 13.80 -8.90 2.41
N ASN A 162 14.95 -8.41 2.82
CA ASN A 162 15.07 -7.18 3.56
C ASN A 162 15.36 -6.01 2.61
N VAL A 163 14.65 -4.90 2.81
CA VAL A 163 14.88 -3.65 2.11
C VAL A 163 15.37 -2.62 3.12
N ALA A 164 16.51 -2.01 2.85
CA ALA A 164 16.98 -0.87 3.63
C ALA A 164 16.22 0.39 3.19
N VAL A 165 15.55 1.02 4.15
CA VAL A 165 14.72 2.20 3.90
C VAL A 165 15.17 3.32 4.84
N GLU A 166 15.66 4.41 4.29
CA GLU A 166 15.92 5.62 5.04
C GLU A 166 14.63 6.45 5.12
N VAL A 167 14.22 6.80 6.33
CA VAL A 167 13.13 7.75 6.57
C VAL A 167 13.70 8.99 7.21
N THR A 168 13.43 10.15 6.62
CA THR A 168 13.84 11.44 7.14
C THR A 168 12.60 12.23 7.58
N ASN A 169 12.57 12.63 8.84
CA ASN A 169 11.58 13.57 9.35
C ASN A 169 12.10 15.01 9.15
N LEU A 170 11.55 15.71 8.16
CA LEU A 170 11.88 17.10 7.86
C LEU A 170 11.11 18.09 8.74
N GLY A 171 10.13 17.62 9.52
CA GLY A 171 9.36 18.41 10.47
C GLY A 171 10.14 18.70 11.77
N GLU A 172 9.65 19.63 12.58
CA GLU A 172 10.19 19.90 13.92
C GLU A 172 9.66 18.89 14.96
N GLU A 173 8.43 18.42 14.77
CA GLU A 173 7.74 17.52 15.70
C GLU A 173 8.08 16.04 15.43
N PRO A 174 8.04 15.18 16.45
CA PRO A 174 8.18 13.74 16.28
C PRO A 174 7.04 13.17 15.42
N ALA A 175 7.33 12.09 14.69
CA ALA A 175 6.36 11.39 13.87
C ALA A 175 6.38 9.89 14.15
N ASP A 176 5.20 9.28 14.25
CA ASP A 176 5.07 7.82 14.34
C ASP A 176 5.42 7.20 12.97
N ILE A 177 6.33 6.23 12.99
CA ILE A 177 6.75 5.47 11.82
C ILE A 177 6.11 4.08 11.92
N GLU A 178 5.26 3.77 10.96
CA GLU A 178 4.67 2.45 10.76
C GLU A 178 4.60 2.22 9.25
N PHE A 179 5.17 1.11 8.77
CA PHE A 179 5.10 0.75 7.36
C PHE A 179 3.87 -0.12 7.11
N ILE A 180 3.17 0.13 6.01
CA ILE A 180 2.11 -0.74 5.48
C ILE A 180 2.38 -1.10 4.02
N GLY A 181 1.93 -2.30 3.64
CA GLY A 181 1.99 -2.80 2.26
C GLY A 181 0.64 -2.63 1.59
N GLU A 182 0.65 -2.21 0.33
CA GLU A 182 -0.54 -2.13 -0.52
C GLU A 182 -0.53 -3.22 -1.58
N ASP A 183 -1.68 -3.45 -2.20
CA ASP A 183 -1.88 -4.45 -3.26
C ASP A 183 -1.46 -5.86 -2.82
N ASP A 184 -0.56 -6.52 -3.56
CA ASP A 184 -0.11 -7.85 -3.21
C ASP A 184 0.75 -7.87 -1.94
N LEU A 185 1.24 -6.72 -1.46
CA LEU A 185 2.08 -6.59 -0.27
C LEU A 185 1.28 -6.44 1.04
N ASP A 186 -0.05 -6.35 0.97
CA ASP A 186 -0.89 -6.26 2.17
C ASP A 186 -0.68 -7.47 3.08
N GLY A 187 -0.41 -7.20 4.36
CA GLY A 187 -0.07 -8.19 5.38
C GLY A 187 1.25 -8.95 5.17
N ARG A 188 2.14 -8.48 4.28
CA ARG A 188 3.40 -9.20 3.92
C ARG A 188 4.67 -8.49 4.31
N ILE A 189 4.55 -7.29 4.82
CA ILE A 189 5.69 -6.54 5.28
C ILE A 189 5.79 -6.63 6.80
N SER A 190 7.02 -6.61 7.28
CA SER A 190 7.34 -6.50 8.70
C SER A 190 8.44 -5.47 8.85
N ALA A 191 8.23 -4.50 9.72
CA ALA A 191 9.19 -3.45 10.04
C ALA A 191 8.96 -3.03 11.49
N PRO A 192 9.99 -2.51 12.19
CA PRO A 192 9.78 -1.93 13.50
C PRO A 192 8.89 -0.69 13.39
N SER A 193 8.07 -0.48 14.42
CA SER A 193 7.28 0.75 14.58
C SER A 193 7.79 1.52 15.79
N GLU A 194 8.03 2.81 15.60
CA GLU A 194 8.61 3.70 16.61
C GLU A 194 8.36 5.17 16.27
N GLN A 195 8.71 6.08 17.19
CA GLN A 195 8.72 7.51 16.92
C GLN A 195 10.07 7.98 16.39
N LEU A 196 10.03 8.76 15.32
CA LEU A 196 11.18 9.45 14.75
C LEU A 196 11.14 10.93 15.11
N ALA A 197 12.14 11.39 15.86
CA ALA A 197 12.26 12.79 16.25
C ALA A 197 12.31 13.73 15.04
N GLY A 198 11.86 14.97 15.22
CA GLY A 198 11.95 16.00 14.19
C GLY A 198 13.39 16.27 13.76
N LYS A 199 13.57 16.64 12.49
CA LYS A 199 14.87 16.93 11.85
C LYS A 199 15.90 15.80 11.92
N THR A 200 15.45 14.56 12.08
CA THR A 200 16.33 13.38 12.11
C THR A 200 16.07 12.45 10.92
N SER A 201 17.06 11.60 10.64
CA SER A 201 16.96 10.51 9.68
C SER A 201 17.30 9.20 10.38
N LYS A 202 16.62 8.12 10.01
CA LYS A 202 16.90 6.77 10.52
C LYS A 202 16.73 5.73 9.42
N ALA A 203 17.62 4.75 9.41
CA ALA A 203 17.51 3.58 8.54
C ALA A 203 16.65 2.50 9.20
N TYR A 204 15.72 1.96 8.43
CA TYR A 204 14.80 0.89 8.78
C TYR A 204 15.08 -0.31 7.90
N VAL A 205 14.87 -1.49 8.45
CA VAL A 205 14.86 -2.74 7.68
C VAL A 205 13.41 -3.17 7.52
N VAL A 206 12.90 -3.13 6.30
CA VAL A 206 11.57 -3.61 5.95
C VAL A 206 11.70 -4.99 5.33
N SER A 207 11.23 -6.02 6.03
CA SER A 207 11.18 -7.39 5.53
C SER A 207 9.91 -7.58 4.69
N ILE A 208 10.05 -8.07 3.46
CA ILE A 208 8.96 -8.33 2.51
C ILE A 208 8.89 -9.84 2.27
N ARG A 209 7.71 -10.45 2.48
CA ARG A 209 7.53 -11.91 2.38
C ARG A 209 6.71 -12.35 1.16
N ALA A 210 7.17 -13.39 0.47
CA ALA A 210 6.51 -13.94 -0.72
C ALA A 210 5.17 -14.69 -0.42
N ARG A 211 4.29 -14.79 -1.44
CA ARG A 211 2.91 -15.31 -1.34
C ARG A 211 2.76 -16.78 -0.96
N SER A 212 3.54 -17.66 -1.56
CA SER A 212 3.54 -19.09 -1.26
C SER A 212 4.80 -19.75 -1.84
N ASP A 213 4.92 -21.04 -1.58
CA ASP A 213 5.84 -22.04 -2.12
C ASP A 213 5.91 -22.17 -3.67
N LYS A 214 5.08 -21.46 -4.44
CA LYS A 214 5.03 -21.65 -5.91
C LYS A 214 5.86 -20.61 -6.68
N PRO A 215 6.98 -21.02 -7.30
CA PRO A 215 7.78 -20.15 -8.16
C PRO A 215 7.02 -19.75 -9.43
N GLY A 216 7.42 -18.62 -10.03
CA GLY A 216 6.88 -18.11 -11.30
C GLY A 216 5.75 -17.08 -11.16
N SER A 217 5.38 -16.69 -9.93
CA SER A 217 4.45 -15.58 -9.71
C SER A 217 5.20 -14.26 -9.49
N GLY A 218 4.62 -13.15 -9.93
CA GLY A 218 5.07 -11.80 -9.56
C GLY A 218 4.37 -11.34 -8.28
N ILE A 219 5.03 -10.52 -7.49
CA ILE A 219 4.43 -9.76 -6.39
C ILE A 219 4.73 -8.29 -6.66
N SER A 220 3.69 -7.49 -6.78
CA SER A 220 3.83 -6.05 -6.99
C SER A 220 2.95 -5.28 -6.04
N GLY A 221 3.45 -4.14 -5.57
CA GLY A 221 2.68 -3.22 -4.76
C GLY A 221 3.53 -2.07 -4.26
N ARG A 222 2.97 -1.29 -3.33
CA ARG A 222 3.66 -0.18 -2.71
C ARG A 222 3.87 -0.44 -1.22
N VAL A 223 5.06 -0.11 -0.74
CA VAL A 223 5.35 -0.01 0.69
C VAL A 223 5.36 1.47 1.05
N ARG A 224 4.55 1.88 2.02
CA ARG A 224 4.49 3.28 2.44
C ARG A 224 4.34 3.44 3.94
N LEU A 225 4.62 4.64 4.42
CA LEU A 225 4.35 5.02 5.79
C LEU A 225 2.85 5.23 5.98
N LYS A 226 2.30 4.63 7.03
CA LYS A 226 0.90 4.76 7.42
C LYS A 226 0.51 6.23 7.59
N TYR A 227 -0.72 6.55 7.21
CA TYR A 227 -1.31 7.88 7.18
C TYR A 227 -0.66 8.87 6.20
N THR A 228 0.26 8.39 5.36
CA THR A 228 0.91 9.17 4.31
C THR A 228 0.88 8.41 2.99
N ARG A 229 1.09 9.10 1.88
CA ARG A 229 1.38 8.47 0.58
C ARG A 229 2.88 8.33 0.28
N LYS A 230 3.74 8.56 1.28
CA LYS A 230 5.20 8.51 1.13
C LYS A 230 5.69 7.07 1.26
N GLY A 231 6.36 6.58 0.23
CA GLY A 231 6.74 5.18 0.12
C GLY A 231 7.56 4.90 -1.12
N PHE A 232 7.66 3.62 -1.46
CA PHE A 232 8.37 3.13 -2.63
C PHE A 232 7.61 1.94 -3.23
N ASP A 233 7.74 1.76 -4.54
CA ASP A 233 7.14 0.65 -5.25
C ASP A 233 8.08 -0.57 -5.20
N VAL A 234 7.48 -1.76 -5.14
CA VAL A 234 8.19 -3.04 -5.09
C VAL A 234 7.63 -3.94 -6.17
N GLU A 235 8.53 -4.54 -6.95
CA GLU A 235 8.21 -5.52 -7.97
C GLU A 235 9.18 -6.71 -7.81
N LEU A 236 8.65 -7.84 -7.37
CA LEU A 236 9.40 -9.04 -7.05
C LEU A 236 8.97 -10.19 -7.93
N ASN A 237 9.93 -10.85 -8.55
CA ASN A 237 9.73 -12.14 -9.19
C ASN A 237 9.92 -13.26 -8.16
N VAL A 238 8.90 -14.07 -7.94
CA VAL A 238 9.00 -15.23 -7.05
C VAL A 238 9.71 -16.35 -7.80
N VAL A 239 10.88 -16.74 -7.31
CA VAL A 239 11.73 -17.77 -7.91
C VAL A 239 11.75 -19.04 -7.05
N GLU A 240 12.41 -20.09 -7.55
CA GLU A 240 12.62 -21.30 -6.76
C GLU A 240 13.39 -20.94 -5.49
N LYS A 241 12.91 -21.44 -4.35
CA LYS A 241 13.49 -21.19 -3.03
C LYS A 241 14.98 -21.53 -3.03
N SER A 242 15.81 -20.60 -2.56
CA SER A 242 17.23 -20.88 -2.29
C SER A 242 17.38 -21.94 -1.18
N ASP A 243 18.38 -22.79 -1.35
CA ASP A 243 18.82 -23.78 -0.37
C ASP A 243 20.34 -23.83 -0.37
N PHE A 244 20.96 -24.36 0.68
CA PHE A 244 22.41 -24.50 0.77
C PHE A 244 22.83 -25.80 1.43
N SER A 245 23.97 -26.38 1.05
CA SER A 245 24.58 -27.52 1.76
C SER A 245 25.76 -27.06 2.61
N LEU A 246 26.03 -27.80 3.69
CA LEU A 246 27.14 -27.57 4.61
C LEU A 246 28.06 -28.78 4.58
N ASN A 247 29.36 -28.55 4.43
CA ASN A 247 30.38 -29.60 4.46
C ASN A 247 31.61 -29.14 5.29
N PRO A 248 31.94 -29.82 6.39
CA PRO A 248 31.26 -30.99 6.94
C PRO A 248 29.88 -30.63 7.53
N SER A 249 28.98 -31.62 7.61
CA SER A 249 27.64 -31.45 8.20
C SER A 249 27.63 -31.62 9.73
N ALA A 250 28.74 -32.05 10.33
CA ALA A 250 28.97 -32.13 11.77
C ALA A 250 30.46 -31.98 12.07
N ILE A 251 30.78 -31.39 13.22
CA ILE A 251 32.15 -31.27 13.73
C ILE A 251 32.31 -32.23 14.91
N LYS A 252 33.30 -33.11 14.84
CA LYS A 252 33.68 -34.01 15.94
C LYS A 252 35.18 -33.98 16.10
N SER A 253 35.67 -33.52 17.25
CA SER A 253 37.10 -33.40 17.49
C SER A 253 37.47 -33.55 18.96
N GLY A 254 38.73 -33.88 19.20
CA GLY A 254 39.35 -33.86 20.52
C GLY A 254 40.40 -32.76 20.57
N ILE A 255 40.43 -31.98 21.65
CA ILE A 255 41.33 -30.84 21.81
C ILE A 255 41.91 -30.86 23.22
N ASP A 256 43.16 -30.42 23.38
CA ASP A 256 43.75 -30.32 24.72
C ASP A 256 43.28 -29.02 25.40
N ALA A 257 43.21 -29.03 26.73
CA ALA A 257 42.77 -27.86 27.49
C ALA A 257 43.64 -26.63 27.18
N GLY A 258 43.00 -25.51 26.84
CA GLY A 258 43.68 -24.27 26.44
C GLY A 258 44.09 -24.17 24.96
N GLU A 259 43.84 -25.20 24.14
CA GLU A 259 44.04 -25.12 22.70
C GLU A 259 42.82 -24.56 21.95
N THR A 260 43.05 -24.08 20.72
CA THR A 260 42.01 -23.64 19.79
C THR A 260 41.89 -24.63 18.65
N LEU A 261 40.71 -25.21 18.46
CA LEU A 261 40.38 -25.95 17.25
C LEU A 261 39.92 -25.00 16.15
N LYS A 262 40.55 -25.11 14.99
CA LYS A 262 40.16 -24.38 13.79
C LYS A 262 39.60 -25.33 12.75
N GLU A 263 38.34 -25.14 12.40
CA GLU A 263 37.61 -25.92 11.40
C GLU A 263 37.08 -25.02 10.28
N TYR A 264 36.80 -25.63 9.13
CA TYR A 264 36.25 -24.93 7.97
C TYR A 264 34.97 -25.63 7.50
N ILE A 265 33.89 -24.86 7.37
CA ILE A 265 32.64 -25.34 6.78
C ILE A 265 32.47 -24.67 5.41
N THR A 266 32.48 -25.48 4.35
CA THR A 266 32.07 -25.05 3.02
C THR A 266 30.55 -24.99 2.94
N ILE A 267 30.05 -23.85 2.52
CA ILE A 267 28.64 -23.53 2.33
C ILE A 267 28.41 -23.41 0.83
N THR A 268 27.64 -24.32 0.24
CA THR A 268 27.36 -24.31 -1.20
C THR A 268 25.91 -23.91 -1.41
N ASN A 269 25.65 -22.87 -2.22
CA ASN A 269 24.28 -22.55 -2.62
C ASN A 269 23.78 -23.62 -3.60
N THR A 270 22.83 -24.44 -3.17
CA THR A 270 22.22 -25.51 -3.96
C THR A 270 20.97 -25.05 -4.70
N GLY A 271 20.55 -23.79 -4.51
CA GLY A 271 19.49 -23.15 -5.27
C GLY A 271 19.86 -22.96 -6.75
N LYS A 272 18.84 -22.81 -7.60
CA LYS A 272 19.05 -22.68 -9.05
C LYS A 272 19.16 -21.23 -9.54
N THR A 273 18.48 -20.31 -8.86
CA THR A 273 18.17 -18.98 -9.42
C THR A 273 18.42 -17.81 -8.48
N GLU A 274 18.46 -18.03 -7.17
CA GLU A 274 18.54 -16.97 -6.17
C GLU A 274 19.89 -17.00 -5.45
N ASP A 275 20.47 -15.82 -5.26
CA ASP A 275 21.66 -15.61 -4.44
C ASP A 275 21.29 -15.63 -2.95
N ILE A 276 22.17 -16.21 -2.12
CA ILE A 276 22.05 -16.15 -0.67
C ILE A 276 22.82 -14.93 -0.17
N ASP A 277 22.11 -13.88 0.24
CA ASP A 277 22.63 -12.58 0.70
C ASP A 277 22.32 -12.30 2.18
N ASP A 278 21.59 -13.19 2.85
CA ASP A 278 21.06 -13.03 4.20
C ASP A 278 21.48 -14.17 5.14
N LEU A 279 22.57 -14.85 4.81
CA LEU A 279 23.13 -15.91 5.63
C LEU A 279 23.58 -15.37 6.99
N SER A 280 23.03 -15.95 8.04
CA SER A 280 23.35 -15.68 9.43
C SER A 280 23.67 -16.98 10.16
N PHE A 281 24.28 -16.89 11.34
CA PHE A 281 24.56 -18.04 12.19
C PHE A 281 24.35 -17.73 13.66
N THR A 282 24.06 -18.76 14.45
CA THR A 282 23.98 -18.68 15.91
C THR A 282 24.59 -19.93 16.52
N VAL A 283 25.37 -19.78 17.59
CA VAL A 283 25.93 -20.92 18.33
C VAL A 283 25.05 -21.20 19.56
N ALA A 284 24.77 -22.47 19.82
CA ALA A 284 24.00 -22.93 20.97
C ALA A 284 24.65 -24.16 21.63
N GLY A 285 24.25 -24.42 22.88
CA GLY A 285 24.78 -25.52 23.70
C GLY A 285 26.04 -25.13 24.46
N ASP A 286 26.78 -26.14 24.91
CA ASP A 286 27.91 -25.97 25.84
C ASP A 286 29.08 -25.17 25.21
N VAL A 287 29.18 -25.20 23.88
CA VAL A 287 30.27 -24.55 23.13
C VAL A 287 29.97 -23.09 22.77
N LYS A 288 28.82 -22.53 23.18
CA LYS A 288 28.35 -21.21 22.76
C LYS A 288 29.37 -20.10 23.04
N ASP A 289 29.91 -20.08 24.26
CA ASP A 289 30.81 -19.00 24.70
C ASP A 289 32.27 -19.22 24.23
N TRP A 290 32.53 -20.35 23.58
CA TRP A 290 33.87 -20.77 23.12
C TRP A 290 34.02 -20.74 21.60
N THR A 291 32.90 -20.57 20.88
CA THR A 291 32.89 -20.71 19.42
C THR A 291 32.75 -19.35 18.77
N THR A 292 33.68 -19.02 17.88
CA THR A 292 33.56 -17.92 16.94
C THR A 292 33.39 -18.45 15.53
N VAL A 293 32.53 -17.81 14.76
CA VAL A 293 32.27 -18.15 13.36
C VAL A 293 32.50 -16.90 12.52
N THR A 294 33.32 -17.00 11.49
CA THR A 294 33.61 -15.91 10.57
C THR A 294 33.46 -16.38 9.12
N LEU A 295 32.77 -15.59 8.30
CA LEU A 295 32.67 -15.83 6.86
C LEU A 295 33.87 -15.23 6.13
N THR A 296 34.26 -15.79 4.99
CA THR A 296 35.37 -15.26 4.18
C THR A 296 35.12 -13.86 3.63
N ASN A 297 33.86 -13.51 3.34
CA ASN A 297 33.43 -12.17 2.90
C ASN A 297 31.89 -12.02 3.07
N ASP A 298 31.38 -10.81 2.82
CA ASP A 298 29.96 -10.45 2.90
C ASP A 298 29.23 -10.51 1.53
N GLU A 299 29.88 -11.03 0.48
CA GLU A 299 29.29 -11.07 -0.86
C GLU A 299 28.17 -12.13 -0.95
N PRO A 300 27.10 -11.92 -1.72
CA PRO A 300 26.08 -12.96 -1.89
C PRO A 300 26.67 -14.28 -2.45
N ILE A 301 26.18 -15.43 -1.99
CA ILE A 301 26.57 -16.75 -2.52
C ILE A 301 25.65 -17.05 -3.71
N ARG A 302 26.15 -16.96 -4.95
CA ARG A 302 25.33 -17.22 -6.14
C ARG A 302 25.04 -18.72 -6.31
N PRO A 303 24.05 -19.11 -7.13
CA PRO A 303 23.77 -20.51 -7.44
C PRO A 303 25.03 -21.30 -7.80
N LYS A 304 25.25 -22.43 -7.09
CA LYS A 304 26.42 -23.33 -7.21
C LYS A 304 27.77 -22.75 -6.76
N GLU A 305 27.81 -21.52 -6.26
CA GLU A 305 29.02 -20.98 -5.64
C GLU A 305 29.18 -21.51 -4.22
N GLU A 306 30.42 -21.45 -3.75
CA GLU A 306 30.82 -21.90 -2.42
C GLU A 306 31.37 -20.72 -1.62
N LYS A 307 31.11 -20.74 -0.32
CA LYS A 307 31.71 -19.83 0.65
C LYS A 307 32.25 -20.63 1.83
N ILE A 308 33.34 -20.16 2.43
CA ILE A 308 33.94 -20.84 3.59
C ILE A 308 33.58 -20.05 4.86
N ALA A 309 33.06 -20.77 5.85
CA ALA A 309 32.99 -20.30 7.23
C ALA A 309 34.16 -20.89 8.02
N THR A 310 34.96 -20.03 8.64
CA THR A 310 35.99 -20.44 9.60
C THR A 310 35.38 -20.51 10.98
N ILE A 311 35.55 -21.65 11.64
CA ILE A 311 35.05 -21.92 12.99
C ILE A 311 36.27 -22.02 13.90
N ASN A 312 36.36 -21.19 14.93
CA ASN A 312 37.36 -21.35 15.98
C ASN A 312 36.64 -21.71 17.28
N ILE A 313 37.08 -22.79 17.92
CA ILE A 313 36.56 -23.25 19.20
C ILE A 313 37.71 -23.24 20.21
N ASP A 314 37.64 -22.33 21.18
CA ASP A 314 38.65 -22.17 22.24
C ASP A 314 38.30 -23.06 23.44
N ALA A 315 39.17 -24.02 23.78
CA ALA A 315 38.95 -24.99 24.86
C ALA A 315 39.00 -24.33 26.24
N GLY A 316 37.92 -23.64 26.64
CA GLY A 316 37.81 -22.98 27.95
C GLY A 316 37.38 -23.88 29.11
N GLY A 317 37.07 -25.16 28.83
CA GLY A 317 36.52 -26.11 29.80
C GLY A 317 37.54 -27.01 30.49
N SER A 318 37.06 -27.78 31.46
CA SER A 318 37.79 -28.92 32.03
C SER A 318 37.66 -30.15 31.14
N ASP A 319 38.35 -31.22 31.49
CA ASP A 319 38.18 -32.53 30.86
C ASP A 319 36.72 -32.96 30.77
N GLY A 320 36.31 -33.37 29.59
CA GLY A 320 34.93 -33.78 29.37
C GLY A 320 34.49 -33.72 27.92
N LYS A 321 33.24 -34.11 27.73
CA LYS A 321 32.55 -34.08 26.46
C LYS A 321 31.55 -32.93 26.47
N TYR A 322 31.62 -32.08 25.45
CA TYR A 322 30.80 -30.88 25.28
C TYR A 322 29.99 -30.98 24.00
N LEU A 323 28.70 -30.64 24.09
CA LEU A 323 27.76 -30.75 22.99
C LEU A 323 27.18 -29.38 22.64
N GLY A 324 27.11 -29.10 21.34
CA GLY A 324 26.45 -27.90 20.86
C GLY A 324 26.09 -27.99 19.39
N GLN A 325 25.73 -26.84 18.84
CA GLN A 325 25.38 -26.72 17.43
C GLN A 325 25.64 -25.30 16.92
N ILE A 326 26.04 -25.22 15.66
CA ILE A 326 26.10 -23.97 14.90
C ILE A 326 24.93 -23.99 13.93
N ILE A 327 24.00 -23.04 14.09
CA ILE A 327 22.76 -22.98 13.31
C ILE A 327 22.95 -21.94 12.22
N PHE A 328 23.11 -22.37 10.97
CA PHE A 328 23.13 -21.48 9.81
C PHE A 328 21.70 -21.22 9.35
N SER A 329 21.33 -19.95 9.16
CA SER A 329 19.96 -19.55 8.77
C SER A 329 19.98 -18.51 7.66
N THR A 330 19.08 -18.67 6.70
CA THR A 330 18.64 -17.65 5.76
C THR A 330 17.17 -17.34 6.04
N SER A 331 16.58 -16.38 5.34
CA SER A 331 15.12 -16.15 5.34
C SER A 331 14.31 -17.37 4.84
N CYS A 332 14.98 -18.29 4.13
CA CYS A 332 14.37 -19.46 3.51
C CYS A 332 14.58 -20.73 4.34
N VAL A 333 15.81 -21.00 4.79
CA VAL A 333 16.24 -22.31 5.29
C VAL A 333 17.14 -22.15 6.50
N THR A 334 16.96 -23.03 7.47
CA THR A 334 17.86 -23.18 8.62
C THR A 334 18.46 -24.58 8.62
N LYS A 335 19.79 -24.69 8.77
CA LYS A 335 20.52 -25.97 8.86
C LYS A 335 21.47 -25.95 10.07
N PRO A 336 21.31 -26.88 11.03
CA PRO A 336 22.24 -27.03 12.14
C PRO A 336 23.46 -27.86 11.74
N VAL A 337 24.62 -27.51 12.30
CA VAL A 337 25.84 -28.31 12.29
C VAL A 337 26.11 -28.73 13.73
N PRO A 338 25.86 -30.00 14.09
CA PRO A 338 26.17 -30.51 15.41
C PRO A 338 27.67 -30.43 15.70
N VAL A 339 28.01 -30.05 16.92
CA VAL A 339 29.39 -29.91 17.40
C VAL A 339 29.57 -30.82 18.62
N GLU A 340 30.56 -31.71 18.55
CA GLU A 340 30.95 -32.60 19.64
C GLU A 340 32.45 -32.45 19.89
N ILE A 341 32.79 -31.88 21.04
CA ILE A 341 34.18 -31.62 21.44
C ILE A 341 34.52 -32.45 22.67
N THR A 342 35.66 -33.14 22.64
CA THR A 342 36.22 -33.81 23.82
C THR A 342 37.47 -33.08 24.27
N ILE A 343 37.45 -32.49 25.46
CA ILE A 343 38.61 -31.84 26.07
C ILE A 343 39.37 -32.87 26.91
N LYS A 344 40.70 -32.93 26.75
CA LYS A 344 41.59 -33.76 27.57
C LYS A 344 42.52 -32.89 28.42
N SER A 345 42.84 -33.36 29.62
CA SER A 345 43.82 -32.73 30.49
C SER A 345 45.18 -33.09 29.92
N GLY A 346 45.95 -32.07 29.55
CA GLY A 346 47.39 -32.20 29.32
C GLY A 346 48.14 -32.57 30.59
#